data_AF-A0A067DWP5-F1
#
_entry.id   AF-A0A067DWP5-F1
#
_cell.length_a   1.000
_cell.length_b   1.000
_cell.length_c   1.000
_cell.angle_alpha   90.00
_cell.angle_beta   90.00
_cell.angle_gamma   90.00
#
_symmetry.space_group_name_H-M   'P 1'
#
loop_
_entity.id
_entity.type
_entity.pdbx_description
1 polymer ?
#
loop_
_entity_poly.entity_id
_entity_poly.type
_entity_poly.pdbx_seq_one_letter_code
_entity_poly.pdbx_strand_id
1 'polypeptide(L)'
;MLSRKLKQLCFPGRAFSYGLNWALAGRGVVVNDKAFQNLTTSELQQKGATIAESLSGLPVYVRGNLLGGSSDISKAQYAKLLKQVTAHLSSIANVFVQDGAVGSSSECDAKVRVISDSPSAVLKLSSILWKTPSRAVSHDSCPLTVYVTTSISPGVVNAVGLRAQGDNGFIAADIERSSLILCGKGFSDANGVKEALAALSGPVIIARGGLLLCAR
;
A
#
# COMPACT_ATOMS: atom_id res chain seq x y z
N MET A 1 -10.71 -0.06 52.65
CA MET A 1 -9.65 -0.04 51.61
C MET A 1 -9.80 -1.29 50.73
N LEU A 2 -10.33 -1.17 49.51
CA LEU A 2 -10.29 -2.24 48.52
C LEU A 2 -10.02 -1.61 47.15
N SER A 3 -8.73 -1.59 46.78
CA SER A 3 -8.27 -1.07 45.50
C SER A 3 -8.59 -2.09 44.40
N ARG A 4 -9.44 -1.69 43.46
CA ARG A 4 -9.79 -2.46 42.26
C ARG A 4 -8.58 -2.52 41.33
N LYS A 5 -7.95 -3.70 41.23
CA LYS A 5 -7.10 -4.04 40.09
C LYS A 5 -8.00 -4.16 38.85
N LEU A 6 -8.06 -3.10 38.05
CA LEU A 6 -8.45 -3.18 36.65
C LEU A 6 -7.41 -4.04 35.93
N LYS A 7 -7.69 -5.34 35.82
CA LYS A 7 -7.03 -6.19 34.82
C LYS A 7 -7.37 -5.57 33.47
N GLN A 8 -6.35 -4.99 32.85
CA GLN A 8 -6.33 -4.69 31.43
C GLN A 8 -6.67 -6.00 30.71
N LEU A 9 -7.88 -6.06 30.16
CA LEU A 9 -8.33 -7.15 29.31
C LEU A 9 -7.43 -7.15 28.06
N CYS A 10 -6.37 -7.95 28.09
CA CYS A 10 -5.75 -8.45 26.87
C CYS A 10 -6.83 -9.26 26.14
N PHE A 11 -7.35 -8.71 25.04
CA PHE A 11 -8.18 -9.48 24.11
C PHE A 11 -7.26 -10.35 23.25
N PRO A 12 -7.31 -11.69 23.38
CA PRO A 12 -6.67 -12.58 22.43
C PRO A 12 -7.62 -12.75 21.25
N GLY A 13 -7.37 -12.06 20.13
CA GLY A 13 -8.20 -12.23 18.93
C GLY A 13 -8.26 -11.02 17.98
N ARG A 14 -7.12 -10.54 17.47
CA ARG A 14 -7.07 -9.55 16.36
C ARG A 14 -7.38 -10.17 14.98
N ALA A 15 -8.26 -11.16 14.89
CA ALA A 15 -8.43 -11.96 13.67
C ALA A 15 -9.63 -11.54 12.80
N PHE A 16 -10.61 -10.78 13.33
CA PHE A 16 -11.81 -10.42 12.58
C PHE A 16 -12.21 -8.97 12.85
N SER A 17 -11.96 -8.08 11.90
CA SER A 17 -12.42 -6.69 11.95
C SER A 17 -13.39 -6.46 10.80
N TYR A 18 -14.69 -6.52 11.09
CA TYR A 18 -15.74 -6.26 10.09
C TYR A 18 -15.55 -4.88 9.43
N GLY A 19 -15.17 -3.86 10.21
CA GLY A 19 -14.89 -2.54 9.68
C GLY A 19 -13.73 -2.54 8.68
N LEU A 20 -12.64 -3.24 8.99
CA LEU A 20 -11.49 -3.38 8.07
C LEU A 20 -11.91 -4.08 6.78
N ASN A 21 -12.67 -5.17 6.88
CA ASN A 21 -13.12 -5.91 5.71
C ASN A 21 -14.00 -5.05 4.80
N TRP A 22 -14.91 -4.23 5.35
CA TRP A 22 -15.71 -3.27 4.58
C TRP A 22 -14.85 -2.20 3.92
N ALA A 23 -13.85 -1.67 4.63
CA ALA A 23 -12.92 -0.68 4.08
C ALA A 23 -12.10 -1.27 2.92
N LEU A 24 -11.65 -2.52 3.03
CA LEU A 24 -10.94 -3.23 1.96
C LEU A 24 -11.87 -3.54 0.77
N ALA A 25 -13.13 -3.91 1.03
CA ALA A 25 -14.12 -4.15 -0.02
C ALA A 25 -14.41 -2.87 -0.83
N GLY A 26 -14.43 -1.70 -0.18
CA GLY A 26 -14.49 -0.40 -0.85
C GLY A 26 -13.28 -0.09 -1.75
N ARG A 27 -12.16 -0.80 -1.56
CA ARG A 27 -10.96 -0.78 -2.40
C ARG A 27 -10.90 -1.96 -3.39
N GLY A 28 -11.97 -2.73 -3.51
CA GLY A 28 -12.08 -3.86 -4.42
C GLY A 28 -11.45 -5.17 -3.91
N VAL A 29 -11.01 -5.22 -2.65
CA VAL A 29 -10.40 -6.43 -2.05
C VAL A 29 -11.38 -7.06 -1.06
N VAL A 30 -11.83 -8.28 -1.37
CA VAL A 30 -12.73 -9.06 -0.52
C VAL A 30 -11.90 -10.03 0.33
N VAL A 31 -11.93 -9.86 1.64
CA VAL A 31 -11.18 -10.72 2.58
C VAL A 31 -11.98 -11.99 2.84
N ASN A 32 -11.47 -13.13 2.37
CA ASN A 32 -12.13 -14.43 2.54
C ASN A 32 -11.78 -15.15 3.85
N ASP A 33 -10.57 -14.98 4.37
CA ASP A 33 -10.14 -15.59 5.64
C ASP A 33 -9.70 -14.51 6.63
N LYS A 34 -8.44 -14.03 6.57
CA LYS A 34 -7.90 -13.11 7.58
C LYS A 34 -7.32 -11.84 7.00
N ALA A 35 -7.57 -10.74 7.71
CA ALA A 35 -6.89 -9.47 7.48
C ALA A 35 -6.17 -9.02 8.76
N PHE A 36 -4.91 -8.65 8.63
CA PHE A 36 -4.08 -8.17 9.73
C PHE A 36 -3.71 -6.71 9.52
N GLN A 37 -4.07 -5.83 10.46
CA GLN A 37 -3.81 -4.40 10.34
C GLN A 37 -2.73 -3.94 11.31
N ASN A 38 -1.77 -3.16 10.80
CA ASN A 38 -0.74 -2.46 11.57
C ASN A 38 0.02 -3.37 12.54
N LEU A 39 0.41 -4.56 12.05
CA LEU A 39 1.24 -5.50 12.81
C LEU A 39 2.60 -4.87 13.12
N THR A 40 3.11 -5.15 14.31
CA THR A 40 4.48 -4.83 14.70
C THR A 40 5.50 -5.65 13.91
N THR A 41 6.76 -5.20 13.88
CA THR A 41 7.86 -5.95 13.25
C THR A 41 7.94 -7.39 13.75
N SER A 42 7.79 -7.62 15.06
CA SER A 42 7.82 -8.97 15.64
C SER A 42 6.64 -9.82 15.17
N GLU A 43 5.43 -9.27 15.13
CA GLU A 43 4.24 -9.97 14.62
C GLU A 43 4.36 -10.29 13.12
N LEU A 44 4.93 -9.38 12.32
CA LEU A 44 5.22 -9.62 10.90
C LEU A 44 6.25 -10.75 10.73
N GLN A 45 7.32 -10.76 11.54
CA GLN A 45 8.32 -11.84 11.52
C GLN A 45 7.73 -13.19 11.93
N GLN A 46 6.86 -13.23 12.95
CA GLN A 46 6.10 -14.43 13.33
C GLN A 46 5.17 -14.93 12.20
N LYS A 47 4.78 -14.05 11.28
CA LYS A 47 3.99 -14.35 10.08
C LYS A 47 4.86 -14.65 8.86
N GLY A 48 6.18 -14.78 9.01
CA GLY A 48 7.11 -15.14 7.95
C GLY A 48 7.75 -13.95 7.22
N ALA A 49 7.65 -12.72 7.76
CA ALA A 49 8.37 -11.59 7.19
C ALA A 49 9.89 -11.80 7.29
N THR A 50 10.56 -11.63 6.16
CA THR A 50 12.02 -11.60 6.02
C THR A 50 12.48 -10.24 5.55
N ILE A 51 13.75 -9.92 5.78
CA ILE A 51 14.35 -8.71 5.21
C ILE A 51 14.51 -8.96 3.71
N ALA A 52 13.70 -8.26 2.91
CA ALA A 52 13.80 -8.34 1.46
C ALA A 52 15.06 -7.64 0.95
N GLU A 53 15.72 -8.26 -0.04
CA GLU A 53 16.83 -7.67 -0.78
C GLU A 53 16.40 -6.31 -1.36
N SER A 54 17.32 -5.36 -1.36
CA SER A 54 17.09 -4.06 -1.98
C SER A 54 17.34 -4.16 -3.47
N LEU A 55 16.37 -3.73 -4.27
CA LEU A 55 16.50 -3.63 -5.73
C LEU A 55 16.53 -2.15 -6.13
N SER A 56 16.93 -1.88 -7.36
CA SER A 56 16.86 -0.55 -7.96
C SER A 56 16.68 -0.67 -9.48
N GLY A 57 16.06 0.36 -10.07
CA GLY A 57 15.88 0.44 -11.51
C GLY A 57 14.76 -0.44 -12.05
N LEU A 58 13.78 -0.81 -11.21
CA LEU A 58 12.59 -1.49 -11.69
C LEU A 58 11.73 -0.53 -12.54
N PRO A 59 11.01 -1.02 -13.56
CA PRO A 59 10.13 -0.17 -14.36
C PRO A 59 9.07 0.53 -13.49
N VAL A 60 8.98 1.85 -13.63
CA VAL A 60 7.96 2.71 -13.00
C VAL A 60 7.06 3.27 -14.10
N TYR A 61 5.76 2.96 -14.04
CA TYR A 61 4.75 3.49 -14.95
C TYR A 61 3.84 4.46 -14.21
N VAL A 62 3.80 5.71 -14.63
CA VAL A 62 2.93 6.71 -13.99
C VAL A 62 1.83 7.16 -14.95
N ARG A 63 0.60 7.11 -14.45
CA ARG A 63 -0.57 7.71 -15.09
C ARG A 63 -0.92 9.03 -14.42
N GLY A 64 -1.13 10.03 -15.27
CA GLY A 64 -1.36 11.41 -14.86
C GLY A 64 -0.04 12.16 -14.67
N ASN A 65 -0.14 13.48 -14.65
CA ASN A 65 0.98 14.37 -14.32
C ASN A 65 0.40 15.58 -13.61
N LEU A 66 1.09 16.06 -12.56
CA LEU A 66 0.78 17.32 -11.90
C LEU A 66 0.89 18.52 -12.86
N LEU A 67 1.76 18.43 -13.88
CA LEU A 67 2.12 19.54 -14.77
C LEU A 67 1.67 19.34 -16.23
N GLY A 68 0.84 18.33 -16.52
CA GLY A 68 0.36 18.05 -17.89
C GLY A 68 1.43 17.47 -18.81
N GLY A 69 1.51 16.14 -18.88
CA GLY A 69 2.45 15.40 -19.75
C GLY A 69 1.88 14.05 -20.17
N SER A 70 2.58 13.35 -21.07
CA SER A 70 2.18 12.00 -21.51
C SER A 70 2.25 11.00 -20.35
N SER A 71 1.23 10.15 -20.23
CA SER A 71 1.21 9.06 -19.24
C SER A 71 1.89 7.82 -19.80
N ASP A 72 2.67 7.12 -18.97
CA ASP A 72 3.35 5.88 -19.36
C ASP A 72 2.39 4.68 -19.44
N ILE A 73 1.25 4.78 -18.75
CA ILE A 73 0.19 3.77 -18.74
C ILE A 73 -1.18 4.41 -18.96
N SER A 74 -1.97 3.80 -19.85
CA SER A 74 -3.33 4.27 -20.14
C SER A 74 -4.32 3.93 -19.03
N LYS A 75 -5.47 4.64 -19.02
CA LYS A 75 -6.56 4.40 -18.06
C LYS A 75 -7.05 2.96 -18.08
N ALA A 76 -7.21 2.43 -19.29
CA ALA A 76 -7.73 1.09 -19.51
C ALA A 76 -6.72 0.03 -19.02
N GLN A 77 -5.43 0.23 -19.30
CA GLN A 77 -4.38 -0.67 -18.82
C GLN A 77 -4.32 -0.68 -17.29
N TYR A 78 -4.28 0.50 -16.66
CA TYR A 78 -4.23 0.58 -15.20
C TYR A 78 -5.48 -0.03 -14.56
N ALA A 79 -6.68 0.25 -15.08
CA ALA A 79 -7.92 -0.32 -14.57
C ALA A 79 -7.97 -1.85 -14.70
N LYS A 80 -7.47 -2.39 -15.83
CA LYS A 80 -7.36 -3.84 -16.05
C LYS A 80 -6.37 -4.47 -15.05
N LEU A 81 -5.21 -3.85 -14.85
CA LEU A 81 -4.21 -4.29 -13.88
C LEU A 81 -4.78 -4.28 -12.47
N LEU A 82 -5.40 -3.17 -12.06
CA LEU A 82 -5.99 -3.02 -10.73
C LEU A 82 -7.04 -4.12 -10.48
N LYS A 83 -7.92 -4.39 -11.46
CA LYS A 83 -8.92 -5.47 -11.34
C LYS A 83 -8.28 -6.84 -11.12
N GLN A 84 -7.18 -7.15 -11.80
CA GLN A 84 -6.49 -8.44 -11.62
C GLN A 84 -5.77 -8.51 -10.27
N VAL A 85 -5.13 -7.41 -9.86
CA VAL A 85 -4.44 -7.28 -8.57
C VAL A 85 -5.41 -7.43 -7.41
N THR A 86 -6.56 -6.76 -7.44
CA THR A 86 -7.54 -6.86 -6.35
C THR A 86 -8.23 -8.22 -6.33
N ALA A 87 -8.46 -8.85 -7.50
CA ALA A 87 -8.95 -10.22 -7.58
C ALA A 87 -7.95 -11.22 -6.96
N HIS A 88 -6.66 -11.07 -7.22
CA HIS A 88 -5.59 -11.86 -6.59
C HIS A 88 -5.53 -11.63 -5.08
N LEU A 89 -5.55 -10.39 -4.61
CA LEU A 89 -5.59 -10.06 -3.19
C LEU A 89 -6.85 -10.60 -2.49
N SER A 90 -7.94 -10.82 -3.23
CA SER A 90 -9.16 -11.41 -2.70
C SER A 90 -9.09 -12.95 -2.64
N SER A 91 -8.26 -13.59 -3.45
CA SER A 91 -8.15 -15.06 -3.48
C SER A 91 -7.17 -15.60 -2.43
N ILE A 92 -6.28 -14.77 -1.90
CA ILE A 92 -5.32 -15.17 -0.86
C ILE A 92 -5.98 -15.30 0.53
N ALA A 93 -5.40 -16.15 1.38
CA ALA A 93 -5.93 -16.38 2.72
C ALA A 93 -5.63 -15.23 3.70
N ASN A 94 -4.40 -14.71 3.68
CA ASN A 94 -3.94 -13.71 4.65
C ASN A 94 -3.61 -12.40 3.94
N VAL A 95 -4.42 -11.37 4.20
CA VAL A 95 -4.17 -10.00 3.73
C VAL A 95 -3.50 -9.19 4.83
N PHE A 96 -2.41 -8.51 4.50
CA PHE A 96 -1.68 -7.66 5.42
C PHE A 96 -1.91 -6.18 5.07
N VAL A 97 -2.31 -5.40 6.07
CA VAL A 97 -2.66 -3.99 5.93
C VAL A 97 -1.75 -3.15 6.80
N GLN A 98 -1.19 -2.10 6.21
CA GLN A 98 -0.37 -1.12 6.93
C GLN A 98 -0.81 0.29 6.56
N ASP A 99 -1.23 1.04 7.56
CA ASP A 99 -1.53 2.46 7.44
C ASP A 99 -0.27 3.27 7.77
N GLY A 100 -0.07 4.36 7.02
CA GLY A 100 1.02 5.29 7.19
C GLY A 100 0.71 6.63 6.55
N ALA A 101 1.73 7.46 6.37
CA ALA A 101 1.62 8.73 5.67
C ALA A 101 2.87 9.08 4.87
N VAL A 102 2.68 9.90 3.84
CA VAL A 102 3.73 10.72 3.25
C VAL A 102 3.62 12.12 3.87
N GLY A 103 4.72 12.60 4.44
CA GLY A 103 4.74 13.81 5.26
C GLY A 103 4.51 13.52 6.75
N SER A 104 5.23 14.24 7.60
CA SER A 104 5.19 14.07 9.05
C SER A 104 4.14 14.95 9.75
N SER A 105 3.80 16.10 9.15
CA SER A 105 2.79 17.01 9.70
C SER A 105 1.38 16.52 9.42
N SER A 106 0.57 16.38 10.47
CA SER A 106 -0.84 15.99 10.34
C SER A 106 -1.71 17.00 9.61
N GLU A 107 -1.22 18.24 9.43
CA GLU A 107 -1.95 19.31 8.76
C GLU A 107 -2.04 19.09 7.25
N CYS A 108 -0.95 18.62 6.64
CA CYS A 108 -0.83 18.49 5.19
C CYS A 108 -0.41 17.09 4.72
N ASP A 109 -0.21 16.11 5.61
CA ASP A 109 0.20 14.77 5.21
C ASP A 109 -0.78 14.06 4.26
N ALA A 110 -0.26 13.13 3.48
CA ALA A 110 -1.06 12.26 2.63
C ALA A 110 -1.13 10.86 3.26
N LYS A 111 -2.32 10.46 3.74
CA LYS A 111 -2.50 9.14 4.36
C LYS A 111 -2.45 8.04 3.32
N VAL A 112 -1.71 6.99 3.64
CA VAL A 112 -1.47 5.83 2.77
C VAL A 112 -1.97 4.58 3.46
N ARG A 113 -2.76 3.77 2.77
CA ARG A 113 -3.04 2.38 3.16
C ARG A 113 -2.36 1.42 2.21
N VAL A 114 -1.50 0.57 2.74
CA VAL A 114 -0.91 -0.57 2.04
C VAL A 114 -1.80 -1.79 2.25
N ILE A 115 -2.08 -2.53 1.18
CA ILE A 115 -2.79 -3.81 1.16
C ILE A 115 -1.88 -4.81 0.44
N SER A 116 -1.46 -5.87 1.12
CA SER A 116 -0.39 -6.74 0.65
C SER A 116 -0.74 -8.23 0.84
N ASP A 117 -0.26 -9.07 -0.09
CA ASP A 117 -0.20 -10.53 0.08
C ASP A 117 1.03 -11.02 0.86
N SER A 118 1.95 -10.11 1.19
CA SER A 118 3.25 -10.44 1.80
C SER A 118 3.53 -9.63 3.07
N PRO A 119 3.90 -10.30 4.18
CA PRO A 119 4.31 -9.62 5.41
C PRO A 119 5.71 -8.98 5.26
N SER A 120 6.60 -9.52 4.42
CA SER A 120 7.91 -8.92 4.12
C SER A 120 7.76 -7.58 3.39
N ALA A 121 6.79 -7.48 2.48
CA ALA A 121 6.52 -6.23 1.79
C ALA A 121 5.97 -5.15 2.72
N VAL A 122 5.06 -5.52 3.62
CA VAL A 122 4.56 -4.61 4.66
C VAL A 122 5.70 -4.16 5.58
N LEU A 123 6.57 -5.07 6.00
CA LEU A 123 7.74 -4.75 6.82
C LEU A 123 8.62 -3.70 6.13
N LYS A 124 8.93 -3.89 4.84
CA LYS A 124 9.73 -2.92 4.06
C LYS A 124 9.03 -1.57 3.92
N LEU A 125 7.73 -1.55 3.63
CA LEU A 125 6.98 -0.30 3.45
C LEU A 125 6.77 0.45 4.77
N SER A 126 6.74 -0.26 5.89
CA SER A 126 6.63 0.37 7.22
C SER A 126 7.84 1.25 7.57
N SER A 127 9.00 1.03 6.95
CA SER A 127 10.18 1.90 7.11
C SER A 127 10.23 3.06 6.11
N ILE A 128 9.44 3.01 5.03
CA ILE A 128 9.33 4.08 4.03
C ILE A 128 8.27 5.10 4.46
N LEU A 129 7.15 4.62 5.00
CA LEU A 129 6.01 5.46 5.39
C LEU A 129 6.18 6.01 6.80
N TRP A 130 5.71 7.24 7.02
CA TRP A 130 5.63 7.82 8.35
C TRP A 130 4.57 7.09 9.18
N LYS A 131 4.92 6.73 10.42
CA LYS A 131 3.98 6.07 11.33
C LYS A 131 2.88 7.05 11.72
N THR A 132 1.64 6.64 11.56
CA THR A 132 0.48 7.43 11.99
C THR A 132 -0.17 6.78 13.21
N PRO A 133 -0.80 7.58 14.11
CA PRO A 133 -1.62 7.02 15.17
C PRO A 133 -2.71 6.12 14.58
N SER A 134 -3.03 5.02 15.26
CA SER A 134 -4.11 4.12 14.84
C SER A 134 -5.42 4.89 14.75
N ARG A 135 -6.06 4.85 13.57
CA ARG A 135 -7.34 5.53 13.31
C ARG A 135 -8.47 4.52 13.37
N ALA A 136 -9.66 4.96 13.80
CA ALA A 136 -10.84 4.12 13.66
C ALA A 136 -11.13 3.92 12.17
N VAL A 137 -11.45 2.68 11.78
CA VAL A 137 -11.72 2.32 10.39
C VAL A 137 -12.93 3.07 9.81
N SER A 138 -13.83 3.58 10.67
CA SER A 138 -14.97 4.44 10.28
C SER A 138 -14.56 5.81 9.71
N HIS A 139 -13.32 6.25 9.93
CA HIS A 139 -12.78 7.50 9.38
C HIS A 139 -11.86 7.24 8.19
N ASP A 140 -12.16 6.22 7.36
CA ASP A 140 -11.29 5.78 6.27
C ASP A 140 -11.19 6.81 5.13
N SER A 141 -10.51 7.91 5.42
CA SER A 141 -10.20 9.00 4.53
C SER A 141 -8.78 8.84 3.98
N CYS A 142 -8.23 7.62 3.87
CA CYS A 142 -6.93 7.43 3.26
C CYS A 142 -7.05 7.74 1.75
N PRO A 143 -6.54 8.89 1.25
CA PRO A 143 -6.66 9.17 -0.17
C PRO A 143 -5.86 8.16 -0.98
N LEU A 144 -4.72 7.68 -0.44
CA LEU A 144 -3.77 6.85 -1.17
C LEU A 144 -3.89 5.38 -0.80
N THR A 145 -4.00 4.52 -1.81
CA THR A 145 -3.95 3.05 -1.62
C THR A 145 -2.78 2.44 -2.38
N VAL A 146 -1.97 1.65 -1.67
CA VAL A 146 -0.87 0.87 -2.24
C VAL A 146 -1.28 -0.60 -2.22
N TYR A 147 -1.40 -1.21 -3.39
CA TYR A 147 -1.62 -2.65 -3.53
C TYR A 147 -0.28 -3.33 -3.79
N VAL A 148 0.04 -4.35 -3.01
CA VAL A 148 1.28 -5.12 -3.15
C VAL A 148 0.95 -6.56 -3.43
N THR A 149 1.43 -7.06 -4.56
CA THR A 149 1.23 -8.45 -4.97
C THR A 149 2.57 -9.05 -5.34
N THR A 150 3.11 -9.85 -4.43
CA THR A 150 4.41 -10.51 -4.58
C THR A 150 4.32 -11.80 -5.37
N SER A 151 3.14 -12.40 -5.45
CA SER A 151 2.89 -13.72 -6.06
C SER A 151 2.05 -13.67 -7.33
N ILE A 152 1.75 -12.48 -7.86
CA ILE A 152 0.95 -12.35 -9.07
C ILE A 152 1.71 -12.90 -10.29
N SER A 153 1.02 -13.66 -11.13
CA SER A 153 1.68 -14.33 -12.26
C SER A 153 2.18 -13.32 -13.31
N PRO A 154 3.33 -13.57 -13.96
CA PRO A 154 3.81 -12.73 -15.06
C PRO A 154 2.80 -12.61 -16.23
N GLY A 155 1.90 -13.59 -16.37
CA GLY A 155 0.83 -13.58 -17.38
C GLY A 155 -0.18 -12.43 -17.21
N VAL A 156 -0.40 -11.95 -15.99
CA VAL A 156 -1.21 -10.74 -15.70
C VAL A 156 -0.55 -9.52 -16.34
N VAL A 157 0.76 -9.41 -16.21
CA VAL A 157 1.54 -8.26 -16.71
C VAL A 157 1.54 -8.21 -18.24
N ASN A 158 1.75 -9.39 -18.86
CA ASN A 158 1.67 -9.55 -20.30
C ASN A 158 0.26 -9.25 -20.84
N ALA A 159 -0.79 -9.65 -20.12
CA ALA A 159 -2.18 -9.38 -20.50
C ALA A 159 -2.55 -7.89 -20.47
N VAL A 160 -1.83 -7.06 -19.71
CA VAL A 160 -2.02 -5.60 -19.66
C VAL A 160 -1.16 -4.90 -20.73
N GLY A 161 -0.26 -5.62 -21.40
CA GLY A 161 0.62 -5.06 -22.45
C GLY A 161 1.70 -4.14 -21.88
N LEU A 162 2.03 -4.28 -20.59
CA LEU A 162 3.16 -3.59 -19.98
C LEU A 162 4.44 -4.36 -20.27
N ARG A 163 5.50 -3.67 -20.67
CA ARG A 163 6.82 -4.27 -20.89
C ARG A 163 7.50 -4.54 -19.55
N ALA A 164 7.12 -5.61 -18.84
CA ALA A 164 7.90 -6.05 -17.68
C ALA A 164 9.33 -6.37 -18.13
N GLN A 165 10.30 -5.61 -17.61
CA GLN A 165 11.70 -5.87 -17.85
C GLN A 165 12.18 -6.90 -16.84
N GLY A 166 11.99 -8.18 -17.17
CA GLY A 166 12.41 -9.33 -16.37
C GLY A 166 11.44 -9.75 -15.26
N ASP A 167 11.82 -10.80 -14.54
CA ASP A 167 10.98 -11.51 -13.56
C ASP A 167 10.89 -10.81 -12.19
N ASN A 168 11.58 -9.67 -12.02
CA ASN A 168 11.68 -9.00 -10.72
C ASN A 168 10.47 -8.11 -10.37
N GLY A 169 9.57 -7.84 -11.31
CA GLY A 169 8.35 -7.06 -11.08
C GLY A 169 8.45 -5.60 -11.55
N PHE A 170 7.47 -4.77 -11.17
CA PHE A 170 7.33 -3.38 -11.63
C PHE A 170 6.46 -2.55 -10.67
N ILE A 171 6.46 -1.24 -10.88
CA ILE A 171 5.72 -0.23 -10.13
C ILE A 171 4.76 0.47 -11.09
N ALA A 172 3.48 0.59 -10.71
CA ALA A 172 2.49 1.33 -11.50
C ALA A 172 1.66 2.27 -10.62
N ALA A 173 1.63 3.54 -10.96
CA ALA A 173 0.92 4.58 -10.23
C ALA A 173 -0.18 5.22 -11.08
N ASP A 174 -1.31 5.57 -10.47
CA ASP A 174 -2.36 6.39 -11.07
C ASP A 174 -2.70 7.55 -10.12
N ILE A 175 -2.27 8.75 -10.49
CA ILE A 175 -2.43 9.98 -9.71
C ILE A 175 -3.91 10.32 -9.54
N GLU A 176 -4.71 10.18 -10.61
CA GLU A 176 -6.15 10.49 -10.58
C GLU A 176 -6.90 9.55 -9.63
N ARG A 177 -6.49 8.28 -9.57
CA ARG A 177 -7.06 7.30 -8.64
C ARG A 177 -6.43 7.30 -7.26
N SER A 178 -5.36 8.07 -7.06
CA SER A 178 -4.55 8.04 -5.84
C SER A 178 -4.17 6.61 -5.45
N SER A 179 -3.70 5.82 -6.43
CA SER A 179 -3.36 4.41 -6.21
C SER A 179 -2.01 4.01 -6.77
N LEU A 180 -1.33 3.11 -6.05
CA LEU A 180 -0.05 2.53 -6.39
C LEU A 180 -0.18 1.01 -6.43
N ILE A 181 0.41 0.37 -7.42
CA ILE A 181 0.49 -1.08 -7.54
C ILE A 181 1.96 -1.48 -7.59
N LEU A 182 2.36 -2.35 -6.68
CA LEU A 182 3.69 -2.94 -6.59
C LEU A 182 3.56 -4.43 -6.90
N CYS A 183 4.05 -4.85 -8.06
CA CYS A 183 3.99 -6.23 -8.52
C CYS A 183 5.35 -6.91 -8.35
N GLY A 184 5.34 -8.22 -8.03
CA GLY A 184 6.55 -9.01 -7.81
C GLY A 184 7.41 -8.42 -6.69
N LYS A 185 8.69 -8.18 -6.95
CA LYS A 185 9.61 -7.51 -6.02
C LYS A 185 9.60 -5.98 -6.17
N GLY A 186 8.55 -5.38 -6.76
CA GLY A 186 8.40 -3.92 -6.88
C GLY A 186 8.55 -3.16 -5.55
N PHE A 187 8.15 -3.77 -4.43
CA PHE A 187 8.29 -3.20 -3.09
C PHE A 187 9.75 -3.12 -2.59
N SER A 188 10.68 -3.85 -3.23
CA SER A 188 12.10 -3.83 -2.90
C SER A 188 12.85 -2.65 -3.53
N ASP A 189 12.28 -1.96 -4.53
CA ASP A 189 12.85 -0.74 -5.10
C ASP A 189 12.39 0.49 -4.31
N ALA A 190 13.15 0.82 -3.27
CA ALA A 190 12.81 1.93 -2.38
C ALA A 190 12.78 3.29 -3.10
N ASN A 191 13.60 3.48 -4.14
CA ASN A 191 13.66 4.75 -4.86
C ASN A 191 12.44 4.90 -5.76
N GLY A 192 12.11 3.87 -6.57
CA GLY A 192 10.92 3.88 -7.40
C GLY A 192 9.62 3.98 -6.58
N VAL A 193 9.56 3.31 -5.41
CA VAL A 193 8.41 3.44 -4.49
C VAL A 193 8.30 4.87 -3.95
N LYS A 194 9.41 5.49 -3.52
CA LYS A 194 9.40 6.88 -3.02
C LYS A 194 9.02 7.88 -4.09
N GLU A 195 9.53 7.71 -5.32
CA GLU A 195 9.19 8.55 -6.46
C GLU A 195 7.70 8.47 -6.79
N ALA A 196 7.15 7.25 -6.87
CA ALA A 196 5.74 7.05 -7.11
C ALA A 196 4.87 7.62 -5.97
N LEU A 197 5.25 7.39 -4.70
CA LEU A 197 4.54 7.96 -3.56
C LEU A 197 4.61 9.50 -3.56
N ALA A 198 5.74 10.10 -3.92
CA ALA A 198 5.87 11.55 -4.04
C ALA A 198 4.91 12.10 -5.11
N ALA A 199 4.87 11.48 -6.30
CA ALA A 199 3.97 11.88 -7.38
C ALA A 199 2.49 11.76 -6.98
N LEU A 200 2.12 10.66 -6.32
CA LEU A 200 0.74 10.41 -5.88
C LEU A 200 0.31 11.30 -4.70
N SER A 201 1.22 11.58 -3.77
CA SER A 201 0.94 12.39 -2.58
C SER A 201 0.89 13.89 -2.87
N GLY A 202 1.54 14.33 -3.95
CA GLY A 202 1.64 15.73 -4.30
C GLY A 202 0.31 16.49 -4.36
N PRO A 203 -0.70 16.02 -5.13
CA PRO A 203 -2.01 16.68 -5.18
C PRO A 203 -2.67 16.81 -3.80
N VAL A 204 -2.54 15.77 -2.96
CA VAL A 204 -3.13 15.75 -1.61
C VAL A 204 -2.43 16.77 -0.70
N ILE A 205 -1.11 16.80 -0.71
CA ILE A 205 -0.32 17.71 0.13
C ILE A 205 -0.60 19.16 -0.27
N ILE A 206 -0.60 19.47 -1.58
CA ILE A 206 -0.88 20.81 -2.10
C ILE A 206 -2.31 21.25 -1.74
N ALA A 207 -3.30 20.38 -1.94
CA ALA A 207 -4.70 20.69 -1.61
C ALA A 207 -4.91 20.98 -0.10
N ARG A 208 -4.02 20.48 0.76
CA ARG A 208 -4.01 20.73 2.20
C ARG A 208 -3.10 21.90 2.61
N GLY A 209 -2.64 22.72 1.65
CA GLY A 209 -1.79 23.90 1.90
C GLY A 209 -0.31 23.58 2.11
N GLY A 210 0.11 22.33 1.89
CA GLY A 210 1.51 21.94 1.94
C GLY A 210 2.27 22.33 0.67
N LEU A 211 3.56 22.61 0.83
CA LEU A 211 4.47 22.86 -0.29
C LEU A 211 5.39 21.67 -0.50
N LEU A 212 5.48 21.18 -1.73
CA LEU A 212 6.40 20.10 -2.10
C LEU A 212 7.76 20.69 -2.46
N LEU A 213 8.79 20.30 -1.71
CA LEU A 213 10.17 20.67 -1.98
C LEU A 213 10.97 19.40 -2.27
N CYS A 214 11.74 19.41 -3.35
CA CYS A 214 12.73 18.38 -3.63
C CYS A 214 14.11 18.94 -3.29
N ALA A 215 14.72 18.45 -2.21
CA ALA A 215 16.10 18.74 -1.87
C ALA A 215 16.97 17.59 -2.38
N ARG A 216 18.03 17.92 -3.14
CA ARG A 216 19.03 16.97 -3.63
C ARG A 216 20.19 16.88 -2.64
#